data_AF-A0A2R7JYY9-F1
#
_entry.id   AF-A0A2R7JYY9-F1
#
_cell.length_a   1.000
_cell.length_b   1.000
_cell.length_c   1.000
_cell.angle_alpha   90.00
_cell.angle_beta   90.00
_cell.angle_gamma   90.00
#
_symmetry.space_group_name_H-M   'P 1'
#
loop_
_entity.id
_entity.type
_entity.pdbx_description
1 polymer ?
#
loop_
_entity_poly.entity_id
_entity_poly.type
_entity_poly.pdbx_seq_one_letter_code
_entity_poly.pdbx_strand_id
1 'polypeptide(L)'
;MRITANPALVATLLQTALPKAAGFAVAEKVAAPPTPATPVAQPVSVEMLVTLATAEPTIERRRRAAADAERGLRALESLDRALSAGLPPVERLEEVAAWAAEEHAPQDPELAALLKDIELRVRIELAKHEYII
;
A
#
# COMPACT_ATOMS: atom_id res chain seq x y z
N MET A 1 5.74 -10.66 -13.44
CA MET A 1 4.64 -9.78 -13.90
C MET A 1 5.23 -8.59 -14.65
N ARG A 2 4.87 -8.40 -15.94
CA ARG A 2 5.32 -7.26 -16.73
C ARG A 2 4.21 -6.21 -16.74
N ILE A 3 4.46 -5.04 -16.16
CA ILE A 3 3.55 -3.90 -16.24
C ILE A 3 3.73 -3.32 -17.64
N THR A 4 2.81 -3.64 -18.55
CA THR A 4 2.73 -2.97 -19.85
C THR A 4 2.16 -1.58 -19.62
N ALA A 5 3.02 -0.56 -19.56
CA ALA A 5 2.55 0.82 -19.58
C ALA A 5 1.82 1.06 -20.91
N ASN A 6 0.54 1.43 -20.85
CA ASN A 6 -0.25 1.77 -22.04
C ASN A 6 0.29 3.10 -22.62
N PRO A 7 0.94 3.09 -23.80
CA PRO A 7 1.60 4.28 -24.33
C PRO A 7 0.61 5.41 -24.65
N ALA A 8 -0.68 5.08 -24.84
CA ALA A 8 -1.72 6.07 -25.08
C ALA A 8 -1.96 6.97 -23.85
N LEU A 9 -1.94 6.41 -22.63
CA LEU A 9 -2.12 7.19 -21.39
C LEU A 9 -0.92 8.11 -21.14
N VAL A 10 0.29 7.66 -21.47
CA VAL A 10 1.50 8.47 -21.33
C VAL A 10 1.50 9.63 -22.32
N ALA A 11 1.05 9.40 -23.56
CA ALA A 11 0.93 10.45 -24.58
C ALA A 11 -0.09 11.53 -24.21
N THR A 12 -1.25 11.16 -23.65
CA THR A 12 -2.27 12.13 -23.22
C THR A 12 -1.79 13.01 -22.07
N LEU A 13 -1.10 12.43 -21.07
CA LEU A 13 -0.56 13.18 -19.93
C LEU A 13 0.56 14.15 -20.36
N LEU A 14 1.37 13.77 -21.35
CA LEU A 14 2.41 14.64 -21.92
C LEU A 14 1.82 15.77 -22.78
N GLN A 15 0.70 15.55 -23.47
CA GLN A 15 0.03 16.60 -24.25
C GLN A 15 -0.61 17.68 -23.36
N THR A 16 -1.07 17.32 -22.17
CA THR A 16 -1.63 18.29 -21.20
C THR A 16 -0.56 19.09 -20.46
N ALA A 17 0.69 18.61 -20.43
CA ALA A 17 1.80 19.25 -19.72
C ALA A 17 2.66 20.16 -20.62
N LEU A 18 2.44 20.13 -21.94
CA LEU A 18 3.24 20.93 -22.87
C LEU A 18 2.69 22.37 -22.93
N PRO A 19 3.48 23.40 -22.59
CA PRO A 19 3.05 24.78 -22.78
C PRO A 19 2.85 25.01 -24.28
N LYS A 20 1.68 25.55 -24.64
CA LYS A 20 1.36 25.91 -26.03
C LYS A 20 2.36 26.96 -26.48
N ALA A 21 3.36 26.55 -27.25
CA ALA A 21 4.30 27.46 -27.88
C ALA A 21 3.51 28.32 -28.88
N ALA A 22 3.25 29.57 -28.50
CA ALA A 22 2.71 30.56 -29.41
C ALA A 22 3.75 30.78 -30.52
N GLY A 23 3.32 30.64 -31.77
CA GLY A 23 4.15 30.95 -32.93
C GLY A 23 4.69 32.37 -32.82
N PHE A 24 5.95 32.54 -33.20
CA PHE A 24 6.59 33.86 -33.21
C PHE A 24 5.90 34.73 -34.25
N ALA A 25 5.02 35.62 -33.79
CA ALA A 25 4.39 36.65 -34.59
C ALA A 25 4.94 38.02 -34.15
N VAL A 26 5.33 38.85 -35.12
CA VAL A 26 5.73 40.23 -34.87
C VAL A 26 4.50 40.98 -34.35
N ALA A 27 4.57 41.44 -33.10
CA ALA A 27 3.47 42.11 -32.43
C ALA A 27 3.31 43.55 -32.92
N GLU A 28 2.25 43.84 -33.64
CA GLU A 28 1.66 45.18 -33.63
C GLU A 28 0.99 45.38 -32.27
N LYS A 29 1.33 46.48 -31.58
CA LYS A 29 0.92 46.75 -30.20
C LYS A 29 -0.59 47.04 -30.14
N VAL A 30 -1.39 45.98 -29.98
CA VAL A 30 -2.77 46.05 -29.50
C VAL A 30 -2.75 45.81 -27.98
N ALA A 31 -3.46 46.67 -27.25
CA ALA A 31 -3.56 46.60 -25.80
C ALA A 31 -4.06 45.20 -25.35
N ALA A 32 -3.29 44.55 -24.50
CA ALA A 32 -3.58 43.20 -24.01
C ALA A 32 -4.79 43.19 -23.06
N PRO A 33 -5.67 42.17 -23.12
CA PRO A 33 -6.72 41.97 -22.12
C PRO A 33 -6.10 41.62 -20.75
N PRO A 34 -6.79 41.92 -19.63
CA PRO A 34 -6.27 41.67 -18.29
C PRO A 34 -6.00 40.19 -18.08
N THR A 35 -4.78 39.86 -17.70
CA THR A 35 -4.34 38.53 -17.30
C THR A 35 -5.11 38.10 -16.04
N PRO A 36 -5.72 36.90 -15.98
CA PRO A 36 -6.35 36.41 -14.76
C PRO A 36 -5.31 36.32 -13.65
N ALA A 37 -5.65 36.83 -12.46
CA ALA A 37 -4.78 36.80 -11.29
C ALA A 37 -4.45 35.35 -10.92
N THR A 38 -3.16 35.05 -10.85
CA THR A 38 -2.66 33.77 -10.33
C THR A 38 -3.09 33.64 -8.87
N PRO A 39 -3.72 32.53 -8.44
CA PRO A 39 -4.09 32.36 -7.05
C PRO A 39 -2.82 32.42 -6.18
N VAL A 40 -2.85 33.30 -5.17
CA VAL A 40 -1.78 33.39 -4.17
C VAL A 40 -1.70 32.05 -3.45
N ALA A 41 -0.53 31.42 -3.48
CA ALA A 41 -0.29 30.18 -2.76
C ALA A 41 -0.55 30.41 -1.27
N GLN A 42 -1.51 29.65 -0.72
CA GLN A 42 -1.83 29.67 0.71
C GLN A 42 -0.56 29.29 1.51
N PRO A 43 -0.28 29.94 2.65
CA PRO A 43 0.86 29.58 3.49
C PRO A 43 0.65 28.16 4.02
N VAL A 44 1.51 27.23 3.61
CA VAL A 44 1.52 25.86 4.11
C VAL A 44 2.12 25.88 5.51
N SER A 45 1.39 25.41 6.52
CA SER A 45 1.94 25.32 7.88
C SER A 45 3.01 24.24 7.96
N VAL A 46 4.00 24.43 8.83
CA VAL A 46 5.02 23.41 9.11
C VAL A 46 4.37 22.11 9.59
N GLU A 47 3.31 22.22 10.37
CA GLU A 47 2.53 21.09 10.89
C GLU A 47 1.88 20.26 9.77
N MET A 48 1.39 20.92 8.71
CA MET A 48 0.86 20.27 7.52
C MET A 48 1.96 19.52 6.73
N LEU A 49 3.16 20.11 6.62
CA LEU A 49 4.30 19.45 5.98
C LEU A 49 4.80 18.24 6.76
N VAL A 50 4.84 18.34 8.10
CA VAL A 50 5.18 17.20 8.97
C VAL A 50 4.14 16.09 8.82
N THR A 51 2.86 16.43 8.81
CA THR A 51 1.77 15.46 8.64
C THR A 51 1.82 14.78 7.27
N LEU A 52 2.14 15.52 6.20
CA LEU A 52 2.30 14.94 4.87
C LEU A 52 3.56 14.05 4.77
N ALA A 53 4.63 14.40 5.49
CA ALA A 53 5.86 13.61 5.54
C ALA A 53 5.69 12.32 6.37
N THR A 54 4.84 12.33 7.40
CA THR A 54 4.51 11.14 8.20
C THR A 54 3.41 10.29 7.57
N ALA A 55 2.64 10.83 6.62
CA ALA A 55 1.63 10.09 5.89
C ALA A 55 2.27 9.07 4.95
N GLU A 56 2.27 7.80 5.35
CA GLU A 56 2.76 6.72 4.51
C GLU A 56 1.86 6.54 3.27
N PRO A 57 2.45 6.49 2.05
CA PRO A 57 1.67 6.30 0.82
C PRO A 57 0.85 5.00 0.90
N THR A 58 -0.36 5.04 0.36
CA THR A 58 -1.32 3.92 0.37
C THR A 58 -0.72 2.62 -0.17
N ILE A 59 0.14 2.72 -1.20
CA ILE A 59 0.84 1.59 -1.81
C ILE A 59 1.79 0.91 -0.82
N GLU A 60 2.57 1.70 -0.06
CA GLU A 60 3.53 1.13 0.89
C GLU A 60 2.82 0.51 2.09
N ARG A 61 1.75 1.13 2.58
CA ARG A 61 0.88 0.53 3.61
C ARG A 61 0.28 -0.80 3.16
N ARG A 62 -0.25 -0.85 1.93
CA ARG A 62 -0.79 -2.10 1.34
C ARG A 62 0.30 -3.16 1.21
N ARG A 63 1.50 -2.78 0.80
CA ARG A 63 2.65 -3.68 0.67
C ARG A 63 3.08 -4.27 2.02
N ARG A 64 3.14 -3.45 3.08
CA ARG A 64 3.46 -3.90 4.43
C ARG A 64 2.43 -4.91 4.93
N ALA A 65 1.14 -4.59 4.81
CA ALA A 65 0.07 -5.51 5.20
C ALA A 65 0.09 -6.81 4.38
N ALA A 66 0.44 -6.75 3.09
CA ALA A 66 0.58 -7.95 2.26
C ALA A 66 1.77 -8.82 2.70
N ALA A 67 2.90 -8.20 3.04
CA ALA A 67 4.06 -8.90 3.59
C ALA A 67 3.75 -9.56 4.95
N ASP A 68 2.87 -8.93 5.73
CA ASP A 68 2.38 -9.49 6.99
C ASP A 68 1.52 -10.74 6.79
N ALA A 69 0.53 -10.66 5.90
CA ALA A 69 -0.28 -11.81 5.50
C ALA A 69 0.60 -12.96 4.97
N GLU A 70 1.62 -12.64 4.17
CA GLU A 70 2.56 -13.63 3.65
C GLU A 70 3.41 -14.27 4.75
N ARG A 71 3.76 -13.52 5.81
CA ARG A 71 4.44 -14.06 7.01
C ARG A 71 3.55 -15.06 7.74
N GLY A 72 2.29 -14.71 8.01
CA GLY A 72 1.32 -15.60 8.64
C GLY A 72 1.10 -16.89 7.83
N LEU A 73 0.96 -16.76 6.51
CA LEU A 73 0.80 -17.90 5.62
C LEU A 73 2.03 -18.82 5.62
N ARG A 74 3.24 -18.25 5.61
CA ARG A 74 4.49 -19.01 5.70
C ARG A 74 4.65 -19.74 7.03
N ALA A 75 4.25 -19.11 8.14
CA ALA A 75 4.26 -19.75 9.46
C ALA A 75 3.32 -20.96 9.49
N LEU A 76 2.10 -20.82 8.98
CA LEU A 76 1.14 -21.93 8.81
C LEU A 76 1.70 -23.06 7.94
N GLU A 77 2.31 -22.74 6.80
CA GLU A 77 2.89 -23.74 5.90
C GLU A 77 4.06 -24.48 6.56
N SER A 78 4.88 -23.77 7.34
CA SER A 78 5.96 -24.37 8.10
C SER A 78 5.45 -25.32 9.19
N LEU A 79 4.37 -24.94 9.88
CA LEU A 79 3.70 -25.80 10.84
C LEU A 79 3.14 -27.05 10.15
N ASP A 80 2.41 -26.90 9.04
CA ASP A 80 1.83 -28.01 8.28
C ASP A 80 2.87 -29.03 7.79
N ARG A 81 4.02 -28.54 7.29
CA ARG A 81 5.15 -29.41 6.92
C ARG A 81 5.71 -30.16 8.12
N ALA A 82 5.82 -29.52 9.28
CA ALA A 82 6.31 -30.16 10.49
C ALA A 82 5.34 -31.22 11.01
N LEU A 83 4.03 -30.93 10.97
CA LEU A 83 2.97 -31.88 11.30
C LEU A 83 3.01 -33.11 10.38
N SER A 84 3.19 -32.88 9.09
CA SER A 84 3.31 -33.96 8.09
C SER A 84 4.53 -34.87 8.34
N ALA A 85 5.55 -34.38 9.05
CA ALA A 85 6.72 -35.15 9.44
C ALA A 85 6.56 -35.94 10.75
N GLY A 86 5.45 -35.76 11.49
CA GLY A 86 5.09 -36.60 12.64
C GLY A 86 4.60 -35.83 13.86
N LEU A 87 5.38 -34.87 14.36
CA LEU A 87 4.94 -33.97 15.44
C LEU A 87 5.51 -32.55 15.20
N PRO A 88 4.71 -31.51 15.48
CA PRO A 88 5.18 -30.14 15.34
C PRO A 88 6.17 -29.82 16.49
N PRO A 89 7.32 -29.19 16.21
CA PRO A 89 8.13 -28.57 17.25
C PRO A 89 7.32 -27.49 17.97
N VAL A 90 7.50 -27.34 19.28
CA VAL A 90 6.85 -26.27 20.08
C VAL A 90 7.18 -24.90 19.50
N GLU A 91 8.37 -24.75 18.96
CA GLU A 91 8.87 -23.52 18.32
C GLU A 91 8.00 -23.09 17.13
N ARG A 92 7.38 -24.04 16.40
CA ARG A 92 6.49 -23.72 15.27
C ARG A 92 5.12 -23.26 15.73
N LEU A 93 4.61 -23.83 16.82
CA LEU A 93 3.38 -23.37 17.45
C LEU A 93 3.57 -21.97 18.03
N GLU A 94 4.72 -21.71 18.67
CA GLU A 94 5.10 -20.39 19.17
C GLU A 94 5.22 -19.34 18.05
N GLU A 95 5.84 -19.68 16.92
CA GLU A 95 5.97 -18.79 15.75
C GLU A 95 4.58 -18.39 15.21
N VAL A 96 3.68 -19.36 15.08
CA VAL A 96 2.30 -19.13 14.63
C VAL A 96 1.50 -18.33 15.65
N ALA A 97 1.67 -18.60 16.95
CA ALA A 97 0.99 -17.88 18.01
C ALA A 97 1.47 -16.43 18.14
N ALA A 98 2.78 -16.18 18.00
CA ALA A 98 3.35 -14.85 18.01
C ALA A 98 2.78 -13.98 16.88
N TRP A 99 2.65 -14.54 15.67
CA TRP A 99 2.00 -13.83 14.57
C TRP A 99 0.52 -13.54 14.85
N ALA A 100 -0.21 -14.46 15.47
CA ALA A 100 -1.62 -14.27 15.82
C ALA A 100 -1.85 -13.20 16.90
N ALA A 101 -0.85 -12.99 17.78
CA ALA A 101 -0.91 -11.98 18.83
C ALA A 101 -0.68 -10.55 18.31
N GLU A 102 -0.16 -10.40 17.08
CA GLU A 102 0.03 -9.11 16.43
C GLU A 102 -1.33 -8.53 15.96
N GLU A 103 -1.45 -7.20 16.00
CA GLU A 103 -2.66 -6.52 15.55
C GLU A 103 -2.66 -6.33 14.03
N HIS A 104 -3.57 -7.02 13.35
CA HIS A 104 -3.72 -6.98 11.89
C HIS A 104 -4.90 -6.09 11.48
N ALA A 105 -4.64 -4.81 11.19
CA ALA A 105 -5.68 -3.83 10.81
C ALA A 105 -5.41 -3.15 9.45
N PRO A 106 -5.43 -3.88 8.32
CA PRO A 106 -5.25 -3.29 6.99
C PRO A 106 -6.45 -2.43 6.57
N GLN A 107 -6.20 -1.32 5.85
CA GLN A 107 -7.27 -0.47 5.31
C GLN A 107 -7.89 -1.01 4.02
N ASP A 108 -7.17 -1.87 3.29
CA ASP A 108 -7.69 -2.53 2.10
C ASP A 108 -8.67 -3.64 2.52
N PRO A 109 -9.97 -3.55 2.16
CA PRO A 109 -10.97 -4.51 2.59
C PRO A 109 -10.73 -5.93 2.09
N GLU A 110 -10.14 -6.10 0.90
CA GLU A 110 -9.84 -7.44 0.37
C GLU A 110 -8.72 -8.09 1.17
N LEU A 111 -7.69 -7.31 1.51
CA LEU A 111 -6.58 -7.79 2.33
C LEU A 111 -6.99 -8.03 3.78
N ALA A 112 -7.91 -7.21 4.32
CA ALA A 112 -8.50 -7.41 5.63
C ALA A 112 -9.25 -8.74 5.72
N ALA A 113 -10.05 -9.07 4.70
CA ALA A 113 -10.75 -10.34 4.64
C ALA A 113 -9.76 -11.52 4.62
N LEU A 114 -8.70 -11.43 3.80
CA LEU A 114 -7.68 -12.47 3.74
C LEU A 114 -6.94 -12.66 5.07
N LEU A 115 -6.52 -11.56 5.72
CA LEU A 115 -5.85 -11.62 7.01
C LEU A 115 -6.74 -12.25 8.09
N LYS A 116 -8.04 -11.94 8.08
CA LYS A 116 -9.02 -12.56 8.97
C LYS A 116 -9.16 -14.06 8.74
N ASP A 117 -9.14 -14.51 7.49
CA ASP A 117 -9.18 -15.95 7.16
C ASP A 117 -7.91 -16.68 7.63
N ILE A 118 -6.74 -16.05 7.46
CA ILE A 118 -5.46 -16.57 7.97
C ILE A 118 -5.51 -16.65 9.49
N GLU A 119 -5.95 -15.59 10.17
CA GLU A 119 -6.06 -15.55 11.63
C GLU A 119 -7.01 -16.63 12.17
N LEU A 120 -8.17 -16.81 11.53
CA LEU A 120 -9.10 -17.89 11.87
C LEU A 120 -8.41 -19.25 11.74
N ARG A 121 -7.67 -19.47 10.65
CA ARG A 121 -6.96 -20.74 10.45
C ARG A 121 -5.88 -20.95 11.51
N VAL A 122 -5.13 -19.92 11.84
CA VAL A 122 -4.12 -19.95 12.92
C VAL A 122 -4.74 -20.35 14.25
N ARG A 123 -5.83 -19.68 14.67
CA ARG A 123 -6.51 -20.01 15.92
C ARG A 123 -7.01 -21.45 15.95
N ILE A 124 -7.56 -21.94 14.83
CA ILE A 124 -7.99 -23.33 14.71
C ILE A 124 -6.81 -24.30 14.85
N GLU A 125 -5.69 -24.03 14.18
CA GLU A 125 -4.51 -24.92 14.28
C GLU A 125 -3.92 -24.93 15.69
N LEU A 126 -3.84 -23.78 16.36
CA LEU A 126 -3.36 -23.72 17.74
C LEU A 126 -4.30 -24.47 18.70
N ALA A 127 -5.62 -24.30 18.54
CA ALA A 127 -6.61 -25.01 19.34
C ALA A 127 -6.55 -26.53 19.19
N LYS A 128 -6.28 -27.07 17.99
CA LYS A 128 -6.09 -28.52 17.76
C LYS A 128 -4.93 -29.11 18.58
N HIS A 129 -3.98 -28.27 18.98
CA HIS A 129 -2.80 -28.65 19.75
C HIS A 129 -2.89 -28.21 21.21
N GLU A 130 -4.07 -27.79 21.68
CA GLU A 130 -4.30 -27.26 23.03
C GLU A 130 -3.38 -26.06 23.36
N TYR A 131 -2.92 -25.33 22.34
CA TYR A 131 -2.09 -24.14 22.47
C TYR A 131 -3.01 -22.91 22.48
N ILE A 132 -3.21 -22.33 23.66
CA ILE A 132 -4.13 -21.20 23.86
C ILE A 132 -3.31 -19.92 24.00
N ILE A 133 -3.69 -18.89 23.25
CA ILE A 133 -3.12 -17.53 23.28
C ILE A 133 -4.11 -16.56 23.92
#